data_AF-A0A4R4Q1M4-F1
#
_entry.id   AF-A0A4R4Q1M4-F1
#
_cell.length_a   1.000
_cell.length_b   1.000
_cell.length_c   1.000
_cell.angle_alpha   90.00
_cell.angle_beta   90.00
_cell.angle_gamma   90.00
#
_symmetry.space_group_name_H-M   'P 1'
#
loop_
_entity.id
_entity.type
_entity.pdbx_description
1 polymer ?
#
loop_
_entity_poly.entity_id
_entity_poly.type
_entity_poly.pdbx_seq_one_letter_code
_entity_poly.pdbx_strand_id
1 'polypeptide(L)'
;MDVEAVRVEGYYEVLALHRMLMECKSEDLGSVYAGSPFIAAIQHRLVDALEAADPGQGWHTWRNADAHPHRVEAVRAHLAQAGEWWQDASDEQRAAYVQDLLAPLRPSQELLAELSGAPTSAG
;
A
#
# COMPACT_ATOMS: atom_id res chain seq x y z
N MET A 1 -0.33 24.46 -8.64
CA MET A 1 0.83 24.35 -9.55
C MET A 1 0.37 23.42 -10.65
N ASP A 2 0.33 23.91 -11.89
CA ASP A 2 -0.08 23.07 -13.01
C ASP A 2 1.14 22.30 -13.49
N VAL A 3 0.98 20.98 -13.63
CA VAL A 3 2.01 20.07 -14.12
C VAL A 3 1.51 19.40 -15.39
N GLU A 4 2.39 19.21 -16.36
CA GLU A 4 2.07 18.45 -17.58
C GLU A 4 1.85 16.97 -17.25
N ALA A 5 0.95 16.32 -17.97
CA ALA A 5 0.67 14.90 -17.79
C ALA A 5 1.84 14.04 -18.32
N VAL A 6 2.33 13.13 -17.49
CA VAL A 6 3.28 12.08 -17.89
C VAL A 6 2.51 10.79 -18.20
N ARG A 7 2.78 10.20 -19.36
CA ARG A 7 2.19 8.92 -19.80
C ARG A 7 3.23 7.81 -19.75
N VAL A 8 2.83 6.66 -19.23
CA VAL A 8 3.61 5.40 -19.23
C VAL A 8 2.96 4.47 -20.25
N GLU A 9 3.73 3.91 -21.19
CA GLU A 9 3.18 3.23 -22.36
C GLU A 9 3.41 1.72 -22.35
N GLY A 10 2.35 0.98 -22.69
CA GLY A 10 2.42 -0.48 -22.83
C GLY A 10 2.55 -1.22 -21.50
N TYR A 11 2.33 -2.53 -21.57
CA TYR A 11 2.31 -3.40 -20.39
C TYR A 11 3.64 -3.40 -19.63
N TYR A 12 4.76 -3.47 -20.35
CA TYR A 12 6.07 -3.65 -19.72
C TYR A 12 6.60 -2.40 -19.00
N GLU A 13 6.31 -1.19 -19.49
CA GLU A 13 6.70 0.02 -18.75
C GLU A 13 5.91 0.16 -17.45
N VAL A 14 4.60 -0.10 -17.51
CA VAL A 14 3.74 -0.11 -16.32
C VAL A 14 4.22 -1.16 -15.31
N LEU A 15 4.54 -2.38 -15.78
CA LEU A 15 5.06 -3.45 -14.93
C LEU A 15 6.42 -3.10 -14.31
N ALA A 16 7.34 -2.54 -15.10
CA ALA A 16 8.65 -2.13 -14.62
C ALA A 16 8.53 -1.04 -13.54
N LEU A 17 7.70 -0.02 -13.78
CA LEU A 17 7.46 1.04 -12.80
C LEU A 17 6.80 0.51 -11.53
N HIS A 18 5.81 -0.38 -11.65
CA HIS A 18 5.18 -1.03 -10.51
C HIS A 18 6.20 -1.80 -9.65
N ARG A 19 7.07 -2.60 -10.28
CA ARG A 19 8.13 -3.36 -9.60
C ARG A 19 9.14 -2.45 -8.91
N MET A 20 9.58 -1.39 -9.58
CA MET A 20 10.49 -0.40 -9.00
C MET A 20 9.89 0.23 -7.73
N LEU A 21 8.63 0.68 -7.79
CA LEU A 21 7.96 1.27 -6.62
C LEU A 21 7.73 0.26 -5.49
N MET A 22 7.45 -1.00 -5.82
CA MET A 22 7.37 -2.08 -4.83
C MET A 22 8.70 -2.29 -4.09
N GLU A 23 9.81 -2.31 -4.83
CA GLU A 23 11.16 -2.43 -4.25
C GLU A 23 11.45 -1.27 -3.31
N CYS A 24 11.27 -0.02 -3.77
CA CYS A 24 11.54 1.17 -2.96
C CYS A 24 10.72 1.23 -1.65
N LYS A 25 9.48 0.72 -1.65
CA LYS A 25 8.65 0.65 -0.43
C LYS A 25 8.95 -0.55 0.46
N SER A 26 9.66 -1.54 -0.06
CA SER A 26 10.00 -2.78 0.66
C SER A 26 11.36 -2.74 1.33
N GLU A 27 12.28 -1.93 0.80
CA GLU A 27 13.63 -1.76 1.34
C GLU A 27 13.63 -1.11 2.73
N ASP A 28 12.88 -0.01 2.89
CA ASP A 28 12.78 0.73 4.16
C ASP A 28 11.37 1.32 4.37
N LEU A 29 10.68 0.83 5.39
CA LEU A 29 9.35 1.31 5.79
C LEU A 29 9.36 2.68 6.49
N GLY A 30 10.53 3.12 6.99
CA GLY A 30 10.75 4.47 7.51
C GLY A 30 11.00 5.53 6.42
N SER A 31 11.19 5.10 5.17
CA SER A 31 11.48 6.00 4.07
C SER A 31 10.30 6.92 3.73
N VAL A 32 10.62 8.06 3.10
CA VAL A 32 9.61 8.98 2.53
C VAL A 32 8.73 8.34 1.45
N TYR A 33 9.12 7.16 0.96
CA TYR A 33 8.38 6.44 -0.09
C TYR A 33 7.32 5.51 0.49
N ALA A 34 7.64 4.81 1.57
CA ALA A 34 6.80 3.77 2.14
C ALA A 34 5.44 4.28 2.60
N GLY A 35 5.40 5.34 3.39
CA GLY A 35 4.16 5.92 3.91
C GLY A 35 3.53 7.01 3.02
N SER A 36 3.98 7.19 1.79
CA SER A 36 3.50 8.29 0.94
C SER A 36 2.14 7.97 0.30
N PRO A 37 1.08 8.75 0.57
CA PRO A 37 -0.24 8.55 -0.04
C PRO A 37 -0.22 8.76 -1.57
N PHE A 38 0.66 9.63 -2.06
CA PHE A 38 0.78 9.89 -3.49
C PHE A 38 1.39 8.70 -4.24
N ILE A 39 2.40 8.05 -3.64
CA ILE A 39 3.00 6.84 -4.22
C ILE A 39 2.02 5.67 -4.14
N ALA A 40 1.31 5.52 -3.01
CA ALA A 40 0.25 4.51 -2.88
C ALA A 40 -0.81 4.65 -3.99
N ALA A 41 -1.29 5.88 -4.22
CA ALA A 41 -2.24 6.17 -5.30
C ALA A 41 -1.68 5.89 -6.70
N ILE A 42 -0.39 6.15 -6.96
CA ILE A 42 0.26 5.77 -8.22
C ILE A 42 0.29 4.24 -8.36
N GLN A 43 0.74 3.50 -7.34
CA GLN A 43 0.83 2.05 -7.40
C GLN A 43 -0.54 1.39 -7.59
N HIS A 44 -1.59 1.91 -6.96
CA HIS A 44 -2.95 1.44 -7.21
C HIS A 44 -3.34 1.58 -8.68
N ARG A 45 -3.13 2.76 -9.28
CA ARG A 45 -3.40 3.00 -10.70
C ARG A 45 -2.57 2.12 -11.62
N LEU A 46 -1.31 1.85 -11.30
CA LEU A 46 -0.46 0.95 -12.08
C LEU A 46 -0.99 -0.49 -12.06
N VAL A 47 -1.36 -1.01 -10.88
CA VAL A 47 -1.91 -2.36 -10.78
C VAL A 47 -3.28 -2.46 -11.46
N ASP A 48 -4.13 -1.42 -11.33
CA ASP A 48 -5.41 -1.37 -12.04
C ASP A 48 -5.20 -1.39 -13.57
N ALA A 49 -4.18 -0.67 -14.07
CA ALA A 49 -3.81 -0.70 -15.49
C ALA A 49 -3.27 -2.06 -15.95
N LEU A 50 -2.49 -2.76 -15.10
CA LEU A 50 -1.98 -4.10 -15.40
C LEU A 50 -3.11 -5.14 -15.48
N GLU A 51 -4.06 -5.12 -14.54
CA GLU A 51 -5.23 -6.00 -14.57
C GLU A 51 -6.11 -5.71 -15.79
N ALA A 52 -6.30 -4.44 -16.15
CA ALA A 52 -7.08 -4.08 -17.33
C ALA A 52 -6.41 -4.55 -18.65
N ALA A 53 -5.08 -4.53 -18.71
CA ALA A 53 -4.32 -4.96 -19.89
C ALA A 53 -4.25 -6.48 -20.04
N ASP A 54 -4.28 -7.24 -18.94
CA ASP A 54 -4.24 -8.71 -18.93
C ASP A 54 -5.21 -9.29 -17.88
N PRO A 55 -6.53 -9.25 -18.15
CA PRO A 55 -7.54 -9.71 -17.19
C PRO A 55 -7.38 -11.19 -16.88
N GLY A 56 -7.46 -11.56 -15.60
CA GLY A 56 -7.41 -12.96 -15.18
C GLY A 56 -6.01 -13.51 -14.85
N GLN A 57 -4.97 -12.68 -14.88
CA GLN A 57 -3.67 -13.00 -14.27
C GLN A 57 -3.71 -13.01 -12.73
N GLY A 58 -4.83 -12.61 -12.15
CA GLY A 58 -5.04 -12.67 -10.71
C GLY A 58 -4.43 -11.50 -9.95
N TRP A 59 -4.29 -10.31 -10.56
CA TRP A 59 -3.84 -9.13 -9.80
C TRP A 59 -4.81 -8.79 -8.68
N HIS A 60 -6.11 -8.97 -8.92
CA HIS A 60 -7.12 -8.79 -7.87
C HIS A 60 -6.82 -9.68 -6.65
N THR A 61 -6.57 -10.97 -6.86
CA THR A 61 -6.23 -11.91 -5.79
C THR A 61 -4.87 -11.59 -5.16
N TRP A 62 -3.88 -11.27 -5.98
CA TRP A 62 -2.55 -10.89 -5.52
C TRP A 62 -2.58 -9.65 -4.62
N ARG A 63 -3.53 -8.72 -4.81
CA ARG A 63 -3.68 -7.54 -3.96
C ARG A 63 -4.21 -7.85 -2.56
N ASN A 64 -4.66 -9.06 -2.27
CA ASN A 64 -5.09 -9.38 -0.90
C ASN A 64 -3.88 -9.36 0.05
N ALA A 65 -3.75 -8.33 0.90
CA ALA A 65 -2.58 -8.18 1.78
C ALA A 65 -2.45 -9.35 2.78
N ASP A 66 -3.57 -9.93 3.19
CA ASP A 66 -3.66 -11.07 4.09
C ASP A 66 -2.92 -12.31 3.54
N ALA A 67 -2.73 -12.39 2.21
CA ALA A 67 -1.96 -13.44 1.55
C ALA A 67 -0.43 -13.15 1.51
N HIS A 68 0.03 -12.04 2.10
CA HIS A 68 1.45 -11.62 2.12
C HIS A 68 1.97 -11.46 3.56
N PRO A 69 2.09 -12.56 4.33
CA PRO A 69 2.41 -12.51 5.77
C PRO A 69 3.75 -11.80 6.05
N HIS A 70 4.74 -11.94 5.19
CA HIS A 70 6.02 -11.25 5.34
C HIS A 70 5.89 -9.73 5.24
N ARG A 71 5.03 -9.22 4.36
CA ARG A 71 4.79 -7.78 4.21
C ARG A 71 4.01 -7.24 5.41
N VAL A 72 3.00 -7.99 5.85
CA VAL A 72 2.19 -7.65 7.03
C VAL A 72 3.07 -7.59 8.28
N GLU A 73 3.95 -8.57 8.48
CA GLU A 73 4.84 -8.59 9.64
C GLU A 73 5.86 -7.44 9.63
N ALA A 74 6.39 -7.10 8.45
CA ALA A 74 7.26 -5.92 8.32
C ALA A 74 6.53 -4.63 8.70
N VAL A 75 5.28 -4.45 8.25
CA VAL A 75 4.45 -3.30 8.63
C VAL A 75 4.18 -3.31 10.14
N ARG A 76 3.84 -4.45 10.73
CA ARG A 76 3.64 -4.57 12.18
C ARG A 76 4.88 -4.16 12.97
N ALA A 77 6.05 -4.64 12.58
CA ALA A 77 7.33 -4.30 13.22
C ALA A 77 7.64 -2.80 13.10
N HIS A 78 7.36 -2.19 11.94
CA HIS A 78 7.50 -0.75 11.73
C HIS A 78 6.56 0.06 12.63
N LEU A 79 5.28 -0.32 12.70
CA LEU A 79 4.28 0.35 13.52
C LEU A 79 4.56 0.25 15.03
N ALA A 80 5.17 -0.85 15.49
CA ALA A 80 5.61 -1.01 16.88
C ALA A 80 6.70 0.01 17.29
N GLN A 81 7.39 0.60 16.31
CA GLN A 81 8.40 1.64 16.50
C GLN A 81 7.89 3.03 16.09
N ALA A 82 6.63 3.14 15.69
CA ALA A 82 6.04 4.42 15.33
C ALA A 82 5.98 5.30 16.59
N GLY A 83 6.70 6.42 16.56
CA GLY A 83 6.87 7.32 17.70
C GLY A 83 5.57 8.05 18.10
N GLU A 84 5.72 9.17 18.82
CA GLU A 84 4.59 9.90 19.43
C GLU A 84 3.44 10.21 18.46
N TRP A 85 3.75 10.56 17.21
CA TRP A 85 2.75 10.86 16.19
C TRP A 85 1.70 9.75 16.01
N TRP A 86 2.09 8.48 16.16
CA TRP A 86 1.19 7.33 16.01
C TRP A 86 0.19 7.24 17.15
N GLN A 87 0.62 7.58 18.37
CA GLN A 87 -0.24 7.60 19.56
C GLN A 87 -1.24 8.76 19.51
N ASP A 88 -0.83 9.89 18.95
CA ASP A 88 -1.66 11.09 18.79
C ASP A 88 -2.59 11.03 17.57
N ALA A 89 -2.34 10.10 16.64
CA ALA A 89 -3.11 9.96 15.41
C ALA A 89 -4.51 9.38 15.66
N SER A 90 -5.51 9.96 14.98
CA SER A 90 -6.87 9.41 14.95
C SER A 90 -6.89 8.00 14.34
N ASP A 91 -7.95 7.25 14.62
CA ASP A 91 -8.14 5.92 14.02
C ASP A 91 -8.13 6.00 12.50
N GLU A 92 -8.73 7.03 11.91
CA GLU A 92 -8.72 7.27 10.46
C GLU A 92 -7.31 7.55 9.92
N GLN A 93 -6.51 8.34 10.64
CA GLN A 93 -5.13 8.64 10.24
C GLN A 93 -4.25 7.39 10.29
N ARG A 94 -4.39 6.57 11.34
CA ARG A 94 -3.67 5.30 11.47
C ARG A 94 -4.07 4.31 10.39
N ALA A 95 -5.38 4.17 10.12
CA ALA A 95 -5.89 3.31 9.06
C ALA A 95 -5.39 3.75 7.68
N ALA A 96 -5.44 5.05 7.37
CA ALA A 96 -4.93 5.60 6.11
C ALA A 96 -3.43 5.32 5.94
N TYR A 97 -2.64 5.54 7.00
CA TYR A 97 -1.20 5.26 6.96
C TYR A 97 -0.89 3.77 6.74
N VAL A 98 -1.62 2.86 7.40
CA VAL A 98 -1.47 1.42 7.18
C VAL A 98 -1.78 1.06 5.72
N GLN A 99 -2.85 1.62 5.15
CA GLN A 99 -3.20 1.40 3.74
C GLN A 99 -2.09 1.91 2.81
N ASP A 100 -1.53 3.08 3.09
CA ASP A 100 -0.43 3.64 2.32
C ASP A 100 0.83 2.78 2.40
N LEU A 101 1.18 2.25 3.58
CA LEU A 101 2.30 1.33 3.77
C LEU A 101 2.11 0.02 3.00
N LEU A 102 0.89 -0.53 3.02
CA LEU A 102 0.57 -1.80 2.36
C LEU A 102 0.38 -1.66 0.85
N ALA A 103 0.16 -0.44 0.34
CA ALA A 103 -0.08 -0.23 -1.07
C ALA A 103 1.00 -0.89 -1.96
N PRO A 104 0.58 -1.54 -3.06
CA PRO A 104 -0.78 -1.59 -3.61
C PRO A 104 -1.66 -2.72 -3.07
N LEU A 105 -1.18 -3.48 -2.09
CA LEU A 105 -1.97 -4.50 -1.41
C LEU A 105 -3.12 -3.83 -0.62
N ARG A 106 -4.19 -4.58 -0.41
CA ARG A 106 -5.42 -4.17 0.26
C ARG A 106 -5.65 -5.13 1.42
N PRO A 107 -5.54 -4.66 2.67
CA PRO A 107 -5.88 -5.49 3.83
C PRO A 107 -7.39 -5.72 3.90
N SER A 108 -7.78 -6.85 4.47
CA SER A 108 -9.14 -7.03 4.99
C SER A 108 -9.46 -5.97 6.07
N GLN A 109 -10.75 -5.80 6.37
CA GLN A 109 -11.17 -4.92 7.47
C GLN A 109 -10.60 -5.38 8.82
N GLU A 110 -10.53 -6.69 9.04
CA GLU A 110 -9.98 -7.28 10.26
C GLU A 110 -8.49 -6.97 10.40
N LEU A 111 -7.72 -7.22 9.34
CA LEU A 111 -6.28 -6.92 9.33
C LEU A 111 -5.99 -5.42 9.45
N LEU A 112 -6.81 -4.57 8.82
CA LEU A 112 -6.68 -3.12 8.93
C LEU A 112 -6.94 -2.65 10.37
N ALA A 113 -8.01 -3.14 11.00
CA ALA A 113 -8.32 -2.81 12.40
C ALA A 113 -7.19 -3.28 13.33
N GLU A 114 -6.69 -4.50 13.13
CA GLU A 114 -5.56 -5.06 13.86
C GLU A 114 -4.31 -4.15 13.78
N LEU A 115 -3.89 -3.79 12.57
CA LEU A 115 -2.67 -3.01 12.36
C LEU A 115 -2.80 -1.54 12.78
N SER A 116 -3.98 -0.95 12.59
CA SER A 116 -4.24 0.44 13.01
C SER A 116 -4.49 0.58 14.52
N GLY A 117 -4.73 -0.53 15.22
CA GLY A 117 -5.15 -0.51 16.63
C GLY A 117 -6.59 0.00 16.82
N ALA A 118 -7.39 0.02 15.75
CA ALA A 118 -8.81 0.37 15.83
C ALA A 118 -9.62 -0.82 16.36
N PRO A 119 -10.69 -0.60 17.14
CA PRO A 119 -11.54 -1.68 17.60
C PRO A 119 -12.22 -2.37 16.42
N THR A 120 -12.10 -3.70 16.33
CA THR A 120 -12.86 -4.49 15.36
C THR A 120 -14.34 -4.29 15.66
N SER A 121 -15.08 -3.64 14.75
CA SER A 121 -16.53 -3.49 14.91
C SER A 121 -17.14 -4.88 14.86
N ALA A 122 -17.53 -5.42 16.01
CA ALA A 122 -18.27 -6.68 16.09
C ALA A 122 -19.59 -6.52 15.34
N GLY A 123 -19.76 -7.29 14.26
CA GLY A 123 -21.04 -7.44 13.57
C GLY A 123 -22.05 -8.26 14.36
#